data_AF-A0A7C8ZFF6-F1
#
_entry.id   AF-A0A7C8ZFF6-F1
#
_cell.length_a   1.000
_cell.length_b   1.000
_cell.length_c   1.000
_cell.angle_alpha   90.00
_cell.angle_beta   90.00
_cell.angle_gamma   90.00
#
_symmetry.space_group_name_H-M   'P 1'
#
loop_
_entity.id
_entity.type
_entity.pdbx_description
1 polymer ?
#
loop_
_entity_poly.entity_id
_entity_poly.type
_entity_poly.pdbx_seq_one_letter_code
_entity_poly.pdbx_strand_id
1 'polypeptide(L)'
;SKDCWLIISGKVYNVTPFMEDHPGGDEVLLSATGKDATNDFEDVGHSDSAREMMDKYYIGEVDVSTVPKKRTYVPPQQAHYNPDKTSEFIIKILQFLVPLLILGLAFVVRHYTKKD
;
A
#
# COMPACT_ATOMS: atom_id res chain seq x y z
N SER A 1 7.49 -0.05 15.92
CA SER A 1 8.27 1.17 16.27
C SER A 1 7.69 1.70 17.56
N LYS A 2 8.50 2.23 18.50
CA LYS A 2 7.97 2.70 19.80
C LYS A 2 7.48 4.15 19.79
N ASP A 3 7.80 4.92 18.74
CA ASP A 3 7.39 6.32 18.61
C ASP A 3 6.62 6.51 17.30
N CYS A 4 5.48 7.22 17.37
CA CYS A 4 4.64 7.59 16.23
C CYS A 4 4.33 9.08 16.27
N TRP A 5 4.98 9.84 15.37
CA TRP A 5 4.78 11.28 15.23
C TRP A 5 4.23 11.59 13.84
N LEU A 6 3.30 12.54 13.78
CA LEU A 6 2.62 12.95 12.56
C LEU A 6 2.66 14.46 12.43
N ILE A 7 2.68 14.94 11.19
CA ILE A 7 2.47 16.35 10.89
C ILE A 7 1.07 16.50 10.29
N ILE A 8 0.27 17.42 10.83
CA ILE A 8 -1.05 17.78 10.31
C ILE A 8 -1.14 19.30 10.28
N SER A 9 -1.38 19.88 9.11
CA SER A 9 -1.46 21.33 8.88
C SER A 9 -0.26 22.10 9.44
N GLY A 10 0.94 21.55 9.28
CA GLY A 10 2.20 22.14 9.76
C GLY A 10 2.45 22.02 11.28
N LYS A 11 1.52 21.43 12.02
CA LYS A 11 1.65 21.13 13.45
C LYS A 11 2.13 19.70 13.65
N VAL A 12 2.96 19.49 14.66
CA VAL A 12 3.56 18.20 15.00
C VAL A 12 2.84 17.60 16.19
N TYR A 13 2.45 16.34 16.06
CA TYR A 13 1.70 15.60 17.07
C TYR A 13 2.44 14.30 17.44
N ASN A 14 2.60 14.06 18.74
CA ASN A 14 3.06 12.77 19.27
C ASN A 14 1.84 11.91 19.62
N VAL A 15 1.43 11.06 18.68
CA VAL A 15 0.26 10.18 18.81
C VAL A 15 0.62 8.78 19.30
N THR A 16 1.86 8.54 19.71
CA THR A 16 2.31 7.30 20.35
C THR A 16 1.33 6.76 21.42
N PRO A 17 0.84 7.57 22.39
CA PRO A 17 -0.10 7.08 23.39
C PRO A 17 -1.53 6.84 22.87
N PHE A 18 -1.84 7.27 21.64
CA PHE A 18 -3.17 7.17 21.02
C PHE A 18 -3.30 6.02 20.03
N MET A 19 -2.21 5.30 19.75
CA MET A 19 -2.17 4.28 18.69
C MET A 19 -3.27 3.23 18.83
N GLU A 20 -3.43 2.67 20.04
CA GLU A 20 -4.42 1.61 20.33
C GLU A 20 -5.86 2.17 20.48
N ASP A 21 -5.98 3.46 20.79
CA ASP A 21 -7.26 4.14 21.01
C ASP A 21 -7.83 4.76 19.71
N HIS A 22 -7.06 4.74 18.61
CA HIS A 22 -7.48 5.32 17.35
C HIS A 22 -8.60 4.50 16.71
N PRO A 23 -9.82 5.06 16.50
CA PRO A 23 -10.95 4.30 15.96
C PRO A 23 -10.71 3.73 14.55
N GLY A 24 -9.80 4.32 13.78
CA GLY A 24 -9.40 3.84 12.45
C GLY A 24 -8.33 2.73 12.48
N GLY A 25 -7.87 2.31 13.66
CA GLY A 25 -6.79 1.35 13.86
C GLY A 25 -5.39 1.99 13.89
N ASP A 26 -4.42 1.28 14.46
CA ASP A 26 -3.03 1.72 14.59
C ASP A 26 -2.24 1.63 13.27
N GLU A 27 -2.60 0.68 12.40
CA GLU A 27 -1.95 0.45 11.09
C GLU A 27 -1.92 1.70 10.20
N VAL A 28 -3.00 2.49 10.20
CA VAL A 28 -3.05 3.72 9.40
C VAL A 28 -2.11 4.79 9.95
N LEU A 29 -1.98 4.90 11.28
CA LEU A 29 -1.05 5.81 11.94
C LEU A 29 0.41 5.36 11.73
N LEU A 30 0.67 4.06 11.75
CA LEU A 30 1.98 3.48 11.41
C LEU A 30 2.38 3.82 9.96
N SER A 31 1.44 3.70 9.02
CA SER A 31 1.70 4.02 7.61
C SER A 31 2.04 5.50 7.38
N ALA A 32 1.50 6.38 8.23
CA ALA A 32 1.66 7.82 8.19
C ALA A 32 2.82 8.34 9.08
N THR A 33 3.40 7.48 9.92
CA THR A 33 4.45 7.87 10.88
C THR A 33 5.62 8.59 10.19
N GLY A 34 6.02 9.74 10.74
CA GLY A 34 7.12 10.56 10.25
C GLY A 34 6.82 11.32 8.97
N LYS A 35 5.55 11.39 8.55
CA LYS A 35 5.10 12.10 7.34
C LYS A 35 4.15 13.23 7.68
N ASP A 36 3.96 14.09 6.68
CA ASP A 36 2.82 15.01 6.63
C ASP A 36 1.58 14.22 6.21
N ALA A 37 0.71 13.98 7.18
CA ALA A 37 -0.53 13.23 7.08
C ALA A 37 -1.75 14.15 6.93
N THR A 38 -1.55 15.44 6.59
CA THR A 38 -2.65 16.41 6.47
C THR A 38 -3.72 15.93 5.50
N ASN A 39 -3.33 15.48 4.30
CA ASN A 39 -4.30 15.01 3.32
C ASN A 39 -5.02 13.74 3.79
N ASP A 40 -4.29 12.79 4.35
CA ASP A 40 -4.88 11.55 4.89
C ASP A 40 -5.92 11.85 5.97
N PHE A 41 -5.64 12.84 6.83
CA PHE A 41 -6.54 13.26 7.90
C PHE A 41 -7.81 13.96 7.37
N GLU A 42 -7.66 14.87 6.38
CA GLU A 42 -8.77 15.61 5.77
C GLU A 42 -9.65 14.71 4.87
N ASP A 43 -9.03 13.82 4.09
CA ASP A 43 -9.74 12.92 3.17
C ASP A 43 -10.66 11.94 3.91
N VAL A 44 -10.29 11.54 5.13
CA VAL A 44 -11.13 10.71 6.00
C VAL A 44 -12.31 11.49 6.59
N GLY A 45 -12.19 12.82 6.72
CA GLY A 45 -13.27 13.67 7.24
C GLY A 45 -13.48 13.52 8.76
N HIS A 46 -12.40 13.59 9.54
CA HIS A 46 -12.48 13.57 11.00
C HIS A 46 -13.40 14.67 11.56
N SER A 47 -14.19 14.32 12.59
CA SER A 47 -15.15 15.21 13.24
C SER A 47 -14.47 16.35 14.01
N ASP A 48 -15.22 17.40 14.30
CA ASP A 48 -14.69 18.55 15.06
C ASP A 48 -14.16 18.14 16.44
N SER A 49 -14.84 17.21 17.12
CA SER A 49 -14.36 16.67 18.39
C SER A 49 -13.06 15.87 18.25
N ALA A 50 -12.86 15.15 17.14
CA ALA A 50 -11.60 14.48 16.86
C ALA A 50 -10.47 15.49 16.61
N ARG A 51 -10.79 16.63 15.97
CA ARG A 51 -9.84 17.74 15.75
C ARG A 51 -9.44 18.39 17.07
N GLU A 52 -10.40 18.65 17.96
CA GLU A 52 -10.13 19.17 19.31
C GLU A 52 -9.28 18.19 20.13
N MET A 53 -9.49 16.88 19.98
CA MET A 53 -8.69 15.88 20.68
C MET A 53 -7.20 15.91 20.30
N MET A 54 -6.86 16.39 19.09
CA MET A 54 -5.47 16.50 18.64
C MET A 54 -4.63 17.40 19.54
N ASP A 55 -5.24 18.40 20.18
CA ASP A 55 -4.53 19.36 21.04
C ASP A 55 -3.81 18.66 22.21
N LYS A 56 -4.33 17.51 22.67
CA LYS A 56 -3.69 16.69 23.71
C LYS A 56 -2.33 16.12 23.27
N TYR A 57 -2.14 15.91 21.98
CA TYR A 57 -0.96 15.27 21.40
C TYR A 57 -0.02 16.26 20.72
N TYR A 58 -0.36 17.55 20.71
CA TYR A 58 0.42 18.60 20.09
C TYR A 58 1.77 18.81 20.82
N ILE A 59 2.86 18.84 20.06
CA ILE A 59 4.22 19.03 20.61
C ILE A 59 4.99 20.19 19.97
N GLY A 60 4.48 20.83 18.93
CA GLY A 60 5.12 21.99 18.29
C GLY A 60 4.72 22.17 16.83
N GLU A 61 5.43 23.04 16.13
CA GLU A 61 5.20 23.33 14.70
C GLU A 61 6.46 23.05 13.88
N VAL A 62 6.27 22.76 12.59
CA VAL A 62 7.37 22.54 11.66
C VAL A 62 8.03 23.88 11.31
N ASP A 63 9.36 23.93 11.39
CA ASP A 63 10.11 25.07 10.89
C ASP A 63 10.15 25.03 9.35
N VAL A 64 9.35 25.89 8.72
CA VAL A 64 9.24 26.02 7.26
C VAL A 64 10.58 26.36 6.58
N SER A 65 11.54 26.94 7.30
CA SER A 65 12.87 27.24 6.76
C SER A 65 13.70 25.97 6.53
N THR A 66 13.41 24.90 7.27
CA THR A 66 14.07 23.60 7.16
C THR A 66 13.45 22.70 6.09
N VAL A 67 12.24 23.01 5.64
CA VAL A 67 11.53 22.22 4.63
C VAL A 67 12.18 22.43 3.25
N PRO A 68 12.62 21.35 2.56
CA PRO A 68 13.22 21.48 1.24
C PRO A 68 12.22 22.07 0.24
N LYS A 69 12.54 23.25 -0.33
CA LYS A 69 11.72 23.93 -1.33
C LYS A 69 11.56 23.16 -2.66
N LYS A 70 12.37 22.12 -2.87
CA LYS A 70 12.35 21.29 -4.08
C LYS A 70 12.25 19.83 -3.67
N ARG A 71 11.13 19.18 -3.97
CA ARG A 71 11.06 17.71 -3.97
C ARG A 71 11.96 17.24 -5.11
N THR A 72 13.17 16.78 -4.78
CA THR A 72 14.00 16.08 -5.75
C THR A 72 13.26 14.80 -6.11
N TYR A 73 12.71 14.72 -7.32
CA TYR A 73 12.13 13.48 -7.82
C TYR A 73 13.25 12.44 -7.86
N VAL A 74 13.21 11.49 -6.93
CA VAL A 74 13.98 10.26 -7.04
C VAL A 74 13.05 9.28 -7.77
N PRO A 75 13.37 8.90 -9.02
CA PRO A 75 12.59 7.88 -9.71
C PRO A 75 12.47 6.65 -8.81
N PRO A 76 11.31 5.98 -8.75
CA PRO A 76 11.22 4.69 -8.11
C PRO A 76 12.37 3.81 -8.61
N GLN A 77 13.15 3.22 -7.71
CA GLN A 77 14.11 2.19 -8.11
C GLN A 77 13.32 1.15 -8.89
N GLN A 78 13.66 0.98 -10.18
CA GLN A 78 13.00 0.02 -11.05
C GLN A 78 13.00 -1.31 -10.31
N ALA A 79 11.82 -1.93 -10.15
CA ALA A 79 11.71 -3.24 -9.55
C ALA A 79 12.73 -4.16 -10.23
N HIS A 80 13.69 -4.69 -9.47
CA HIS A 80 14.70 -5.59 -10.01
C HIS A 80 13.97 -6.75 -10.67
N TYR A 81 14.10 -6.84 -12.00
CA TYR A 81 13.54 -7.94 -12.78
C TYR A 81 14.19 -9.24 -12.30
N ASN A 82 13.37 -10.12 -11.76
CA ASN A 82 13.77 -11.42 -11.22
C ASN A 82 13.37 -12.50 -12.23
N PRO A 83 14.30 -12.96 -13.10
CA PRO A 83 14.00 -13.89 -14.19
C PRO A 83 13.51 -15.26 -13.69
N ASP A 84 13.90 -15.65 -12.47
CA ASP A 84 13.46 -16.86 -11.78
C ASP A 84 11.93 -16.89 -11.57
N LYS A 85 11.32 -15.78 -11.15
CA LYS A 85 9.86 -15.67 -10.98
C LYS A 85 9.10 -15.76 -12.30
N THR A 86 9.66 -15.22 -13.39
CA THR A 86 9.01 -15.31 -14.71
C THR A 86 9.02 -16.73 -15.27
N SER A 87 10.10 -17.48 -15.06
CA SER A 87 10.18 -18.87 -15.49
C SER A 87 9.19 -19.76 -14.72
N GLU A 88 9.05 -19.59 -13.40
CA GLU A 88 8.05 -20.32 -12.62
C GLU A 88 6.61 -20.01 -13.07
N PHE A 89 6.32 -18.75 -13.39
CA PHE A 89 5.00 -18.35 -13.89
C PHE A 89 4.67 -19.00 -15.25
N ILE A 90 5.62 -19.01 -16.18
CA ILE A 90 5.44 -19.65 -17.49
C ILE A 90 5.30 -21.17 -17.34
N ILE A 91 6.11 -21.81 -16.49
CA ILE A 91 6.02 -23.24 -16.22
C ILE A 91 4.64 -23.59 -15.68
N LYS A 92 4.09 -22.82 -14.73
CA LYS A 92 2.74 -23.04 -14.20
C LYS A 92 1.67 -22.89 -15.28
N ILE A 93 1.76 -21.87 -16.14
CA ILE A 93 0.81 -21.69 -17.25
C ILE A 93 0.85 -22.89 -18.20
N LEU A 94 2.05 -23.34 -18.60
CA LEU A 94 2.20 -24.49 -19.51
C LEU A 94 1.67 -25.78 -18.89
N GLN A 95 1.87 -25.99 -17.58
CA GLN A 95 1.36 -27.15 -16.85
C GLN A 95 -0.17 -27.26 -16.88
N PHE A 96 -0.90 -26.13 -16.92
CA PHE A 96 -2.37 -26.15 -17.05
C PHE A 96 -2.84 -26.18 -18.51
N LEU A 97 -2.15 -25.50 -19.43
CA LEU A 97 -2.58 -25.41 -20.83
C LEU A 97 -2.32 -26.68 -21.64
N VAL A 98 -1.17 -27.34 -21.43
CA VAL A 98 -0.80 -28.53 -22.22
C VAL A 98 -1.81 -29.68 -22.04
N PRO A 99 -2.23 -30.07 -20.82
CA PRO A 99 -3.25 -31.10 -20.65
C PRO A 99 -4.61 -30.73 -21.26
N LEU A 100 -5.02 -29.45 -21.20
CA LEU A 100 -6.27 -28.98 -21.81
C LEU A 100 -6.23 -29.04 -23.34
N LEU A 101 -5.09 -28.73 -23.95
CA LEU A 101 -4.90 -28.87 -25.39
C LEU A 101 -4.92 -30.33 -25.83
N ILE A 102 -4.23 -31.22 -25.10
CA ILE A 102 -4.25 -32.66 -25.37
C ILE A 102 -5.67 -33.21 -25.24
N LEU A 103 -6.41 -32.82 -24.20
CA LEU A 103 -7.79 -33.23 -23.99
C LEU A 103 -8.71 -32.72 -25.11
N GLY A 104 -8.55 -31.47 -25.53
CA GLY A 104 -9.29 -30.88 -26.64
C GLY A 104 -9.02 -31.60 -27.96
N LEU A 105 -7.75 -31.88 -28.28
CA LEU A 105 -7.37 -32.64 -29.47
C LEU A 105 -7.94 -34.07 -29.44
N ALA A 106 -7.85 -34.76 -28.29
CA ALA A 106 -8.42 -36.10 -28.13
C ALA A 106 -9.94 -36.10 -28.29
N PHE A 107 -10.64 -35.08 -27.77
CA PHE A 107 -12.08 -34.92 -27.95
C PHE A 107 -12.46 -34.71 -29.43
N VAL A 108 -11.72 -33.85 -30.14
CA VAL A 108 -11.93 -33.60 -31.57
C VAL A 108 -11.70 -34.88 -32.39
N VAL A 109 -10.56 -35.56 -32.19
CA VAL A 109 -10.26 -36.82 -32.89
C VAL A 109 -11.34 -37.86 -32.62
N ARG A 110 -11.72 -38.07 -31.35
CA ARG A 110 -12.77 -39.02 -30.97
C ARG A 110 -14.13 -38.67 -31.60
N HIS A 111 -14.46 -37.39 -31.72
CA HIS A 111 -15.73 -36.97 -32.33
C HIS A 111 -15.71 -37.10 -33.86
N TYR A 112 -14.55 -36.99 -34.51
CA TYR A 112 -14.40 -37.21 -35.94
C TYR A 112 -14.37 -38.70 -36.30
N THR A 113 -13.70 -39.55 -35.52
CA THR A 113 -13.62 -41.00 -35.79
C THR A 113 -14.87 -41.78 -35.38
N LYS A 114 -15.84 -41.14 -34.70
CA LYS A 114 -17.15 -41.74 -34.36
C LYS A 114 -18.24 -41.43 -35.39
N LYS A 115 -17.91 -40.71 -36.48
CA LYS A 115 -18.86 -40.35 -37.56
C LYS A 115 -18.91 -41.34 -38.72
N ASP A 116 -18.18 -42.46 -38.62
CA ASP A 116 -18.27 -43.60 -39.54
C ASP A 116 -19.09 -44.74 -38.92
#